data_AF-A0A8K0CP11-F1
#
_entry.id   AF-A0A8K0CP11-F1
#
_cell.length_a   1.000
_cell.length_b   1.000
_cell.length_c   1.000
_cell.angle_alpha   90.00
_cell.angle_beta   90.00
_cell.angle_gamma   90.00
#
_symmetry.space_group_name_H-M   'P 1'
#
loop_
_entity.id
_entity.type
_entity.pdbx_description
1 polymer ?
#
loop_
_entity_poly.entity_id
_entity_poly.type
_entity_poly.pdbx_seq_one_letter_code
_entity_poly.pdbx_strand_id
1 'polypeptide(L)'
;MLSCGECISFVQEFVADPHDGVTLLLELLRTIQLSQGNNSNVANGSNTTGRVPPSIQRKALLDELTCLQCLLCCCVRYTESVRRLAASSAGLFTLAVCIMSNVNKSRIIALQ
;
A
#
# COMPACT_ATOMS: atom_id res chain seq x y z
N MET A 1 -11.91 -38.48 -13.33
CA MET A 1 -11.41 -38.51 -11.93
C MET A 1 -9.96 -38.95 -12.01
N LEU A 2 -8.93 -38.13 -11.83
CA LEU A 2 -8.75 -36.85 -11.16
C LEU A 2 -7.84 -35.98 -12.04
N SER A 3 -8.26 -34.75 -12.38
CA SER A 3 -7.35 -33.75 -12.93
C SER A 3 -6.37 -33.37 -11.84
N CYS A 4 -5.07 -33.60 -12.07
CA CYS A 4 -4.01 -33.00 -11.28
C CYS A 4 -4.12 -31.48 -11.54
N GLY A 5 -4.80 -30.78 -10.62
CA GLY A 5 -5.19 -29.38 -10.76
C GLY A 5 -3.98 -28.49 -10.97
N GLU A 6 -4.13 -27.52 -11.86
CA GLU A 6 -3.11 -26.56 -12.27
C GLU A 6 -2.38 -25.96 -11.05
N CYS A 7 -1.05 -25.91 -11.07
CA CYS A 7 -0.27 -25.23 -10.04
C CYS A 7 -0.64 -23.74 -10.01
N ILE A 8 -1.45 -23.34 -9.04
CA ILE A 8 -1.80 -21.94 -8.78
C ILE A 8 -0.53 -21.14 -8.47
N SER A 9 -0.41 -19.96 -9.08
CA SER A 9 0.69 -19.04 -8.76
C SER A 9 0.51 -18.48 -7.34
N PHE A 10 1.60 -18.24 -6.61
CA PHE A 10 1.57 -17.59 -5.29
C PHE A 10 0.73 -16.31 -5.28
N VAL A 11 0.80 -15.48 -6.34
CA VAL A 11 0.01 -14.24 -6.41
C VAL A 11 -1.49 -14.54 -6.46
N GLN A 12 -1.90 -15.59 -7.19
CA GLN A 12 -3.30 -15.99 -7.25
C GLN A 12 -3.78 -16.51 -5.90
N GLU A 13 -2.98 -17.34 -5.21
CA GLU A 13 -3.29 -17.84 -3.87
C GLU A 13 -3.39 -16.71 -2.82
N PHE A 14 -2.48 -15.73 -2.91
CA PHE A 14 -2.46 -14.56 -2.03
C PHE A 14 -3.68 -13.64 -2.23
N VAL A 15 -4.12 -13.45 -3.47
CA VAL A 15 -5.22 -12.55 -3.81
C VAL A 15 -6.58 -13.22 -3.58
N ALA A 16 -6.67 -14.53 -3.79
CA ALA A 16 -7.90 -15.28 -3.64
C ALA A 16 -8.33 -15.38 -2.17
N ASP A 17 -9.61 -15.72 -1.97
CA ASP A 17 -10.09 -16.12 -0.66
C ASP A 17 -9.39 -17.43 -0.21
N PRO A 18 -9.10 -17.59 1.09
CA PRO A 18 -9.47 -16.70 2.19
C PRO A 18 -8.43 -15.61 2.51
N HIS A 19 -7.32 -15.53 1.78
CA HIS A 19 -6.21 -14.64 2.13
C HIS A 19 -6.52 -13.17 1.89
N ASP A 20 -7.27 -12.86 0.82
CA ASP A 20 -7.69 -11.50 0.45
C ASP A 20 -6.56 -10.46 0.55
N GLY A 21 -5.36 -10.84 0.10
CA GLY A 21 -4.13 -10.13 0.37
C GLY A 21 -4.08 -8.71 -0.18
N VAL A 22 -4.88 -8.40 -1.21
CA VAL A 22 -5.02 -7.03 -1.75
C VAL A 22 -5.64 -6.10 -0.71
N THR A 23 -6.70 -6.54 -0.03
CA THR A 23 -7.35 -5.77 1.04
C THR A 23 -6.39 -5.55 2.20
N LEU A 24 -5.64 -6.59 2.60
CA LEU A 24 -4.63 -6.47 3.66
C LEU A 24 -3.51 -5.49 3.31
N LEU A 25 -3.03 -5.48 2.05
CA LEU A 25 -2.05 -4.49 1.59
C LEU A 25 -2.62 -3.07 1.62
N LEU A 26 -3.89 -2.87 1.26
CA LEU A 26 -4.55 -1.57 1.33
C LEU A 26 -4.70 -1.06 2.77
N GLU A 27 -5.01 -1.94 3.72
CA GLU A 27 -5.06 -1.61 5.15
C GLU A 27 -3.68 -1.29 5.72
N LEU A 28 -2.65 -2.04 5.30
CA LEU A 28 -1.27 -1.73 5.65
C LEU A 28 -0.86 -0.35 5.12
N LEU A 29 -1.18 -0.05 3.86
CA LEU A 29 -0.91 1.26 3.25
C LEU A 29 -1.59 2.39 4.04
N ARG A 30 -2.84 2.20 4.43
CA ARG A 30 -3.57 3.14 5.30
C ARG A 30 -2.82 3.40 6.61
N THR A 31 -2.35 2.33 7.25
CA THR A 31 -1.66 2.40 8.54
C THR A 31 -0.34 3.16 8.43
N ILE A 32 0.41 2.91 7.36
CA ILE A 32 1.63 3.66 7.03
C ILE A 32 1.31 5.16 6.88
N GLN A 33 0.25 5.50 6.14
CA GLN A 33 -0.14 6.90 5.92
C GLN A 33 -0.58 7.61 7.20
N LEU A 34 -1.33 6.95 8.08
CA LEU A 34 -1.69 7.49 9.40
C LEU A 34 -0.44 7.79 10.24
N SER A 35 0.57 6.91 10.20
CA SER A 35 1.84 7.15 10.91
C SER A 35 2.60 8.36 10.36
N GLN A 36 2.46 8.67 9.07
CA GLN A 36 3.07 9.84 8.44
C GLN A 36 2.32 11.14 8.79
N GLY A 37 0.98 11.14 8.72
CA GLY A 37 0.14 12.32 8.99
C GLY A 37 0.20 12.81 10.44
N ASN A 38 0.39 11.90 11.41
CA ASN A 38 0.62 12.29 12.80
C ASN A 38 1.93 13.07 13.00
N ASN A 39 2.91 12.91 12.10
CA ASN A 39 4.23 13.53 12.23
C ASN A 39 4.32 14.92 11.57
N SER A 40 3.47 15.22 10.58
CA SER A 40 3.47 16.52 9.89
C SER A 40 2.91 17.66 10.76
N ASN A 41 2.00 17.36 11.69
CA ASN A 41 1.39 18.37 12.56
C ASN A 41 2.33 18.89 13.66
N VAL A 42 3.47 18.23 13.91
CA VAL A 42 4.47 18.66 14.91
C VAL A 42 5.48 19.65 14.33
N ALA A 43 5.53 19.84 13.00
CA ALA A 43 6.51 20.70 12.35
C ALA A 43 6.17 22.21 12.42
N ASN A 44 4.89 22.58 12.58
CA ASN A 44 4.41 23.97 12.51
C ASN A 44 4.15 24.64 13.87
N GLY A 45 4.38 23.94 14.99
CA GLY A 45 4.21 24.48 16.34
C GLY A 45 5.55 24.64 17.03
N SER A 46 5.91 25.88 17.37
CA SER A 46 6.92 26.19 18.37
C SER A 46 6.67 25.38 19.64
N ASN A 47 7.42 24.29 19.87
CA ASN A 47 7.80 23.72 21.18
C ASN A 47 8.75 22.53 20.96
N THR A 48 9.86 22.51 21.71
CA THR A 48 11.10 21.74 21.48
C THR A 48 11.05 20.27 21.94
N THR A 49 9.88 19.63 21.99
CA THR A 49 9.73 18.27 22.55
C THR A 49 8.80 17.39 21.70
N GLY A 50 9.31 16.81 20.60
CA GLY A 50 8.53 15.78 19.87
C GLY A 50 8.79 15.58 18.38
N ARG A 51 9.89 16.07 17.79
CA ARG A 51 10.18 15.77 16.37
C ARG A 51 10.53 14.30 16.19
N VAL A 52 9.77 13.61 15.33
CA VAL A 52 10.07 12.23 14.96
C VAL A 52 11.45 12.17 14.27
N PRO A 53 12.32 11.23 14.66
CA PRO A 53 13.61 11.04 14.03
C PRO A 53 13.51 10.93 12.49
N PRO A 54 14.36 11.62 11.71
CA PRO A 54 14.35 11.57 10.25
C PRO A 54 14.47 10.15 9.68
N SER A 55 15.11 9.23 10.42
CA SER A 55 15.22 7.81 10.06
C SER A 55 13.86 7.11 10.04
N ILE A 56 12.98 7.40 11.00
CA ILE A 56 11.64 6.81 11.10
C ILE A 56 10.75 7.36 9.97
N GLN A 57 10.81 8.66 9.72
CA GLN A 57 10.08 9.28 8.60
C GLN A 57 10.52 8.68 7.26
N ARG A 58 11.83 8.52 7.04
CA ARG A 58 12.36 7.89 5.82
C ARG A 58 11.90 6.45 5.68
N LYS A 59 11.87 5.68 6.78
CA LYS A 59 11.39 4.29 6.76
C LYS A 59 9.91 4.22 6.36
N ALA A 60 9.06 5.09 6.90
CA ALA A 60 7.64 5.11 6.53
C ALA A 60 7.42 5.37 5.03
N LEU A 61 8.21 6.26 4.42
CA LEU A 61 8.17 6.53 2.97
C LEU A 61 8.64 5.32 2.13
N LEU A 62 9.64 4.58 2.61
CA LEU A 62 10.11 3.35 1.95
C LEU A 62 9.10 2.21 2.07
N ASP A 63 8.46 2.08 3.24
CA ASP A 63 7.41 1.08 3.48
C ASP A 63 6.18 1.36 2.60
N GLU A 64 5.79 2.64 2.45
CA GLU A 64 4.74 3.07 1.50
C GLU A 64 5.07 2.66 0.06
N LEU A 65 6.26 3.02 -0.43
CA LEU A 65 6.69 2.69 -1.79
C LEU A 65 6.69 1.16 -2.02
N THR A 66 7.19 0.40 -1.06
CA THR A 66 7.25 -1.06 -1.16
C THR A 66 5.84 -1.67 -1.19
N CYS A 67 4.93 -1.16 -0.37
CA CYS A 67 3.52 -1.58 -0.37
C CYS A 67 2.85 -1.32 -1.72
N LEU A 68 3.04 -0.13 -2.31
CA LEU A 68 2.56 0.19 -3.66
C LEU A 68 3.13 -0.74 -4.74
N GLN A 69 4.42 -1.08 -4.65
CA GLN A 69 5.03 -2.02 -5.59
C GLN A 69 4.45 -3.43 -5.47
N CYS A 70 4.09 -3.87 -4.27
CA CYS A 70 3.39 -5.14 -4.06
C CYS A 70 1.99 -5.12 -4.69
N LEU A 71 1.23 -4.04 -4.49
CA LEU A 71 -0.09 -3.84 -5.11
C LEU A 71 0.00 -3.85 -6.64
N LEU A 72 0.94 -3.09 -7.21
CA LEU A 72 1.19 -3.06 -8.65
C LEU A 72 1.58 -4.45 -9.18
N CYS A 73 2.45 -5.17 -8.47
CA CYS A 73 2.83 -6.54 -8.84
C CYS A 73 1.60 -7.44 -8.90
N CYS A 74 0.72 -7.40 -7.89
CA CYS A 74 -0.53 -8.16 -7.90
C CYS A 74 -1.38 -7.81 -9.12
N CYS A 75 -1.59 -6.52 -9.39
CA CYS A 75 -2.41 -6.04 -10.51
C CYS A 75 -1.85 -6.44 -11.89
N VAL A 76 -0.52 -6.40 -12.07
CA VAL A 76 0.14 -6.80 -13.32
C VAL A 76 0.10 -8.31 -13.52
N ARG A 77 0.19 -9.09 -12.44
CA ARG A 77 0.29 -10.55 -12.52
C ARG A 77 -1.06 -11.27 -12.48
N TYR A 78 -2.11 -10.64 -11.94
CA TYR A 78 -3.41 -11.24 -11.80
C TYR A 78 -4.53 -10.19 -11.88
N THR A 79 -5.36 -10.27 -12.92
CA THR A 79 -6.40 -9.27 -13.22
C THR A 79 -7.45 -9.15 -12.12
N GLU A 80 -7.71 -10.23 -11.38
CA GLU A 80 -8.67 -10.21 -10.27
C GLU A 80 -8.20 -9.31 -9.12
N SER A 81 -6.89 -9.08 -8.98
CA SER A 81 -6.35 -8.09 -8.04
C SER A 81 -6.87 -6.69 -8.32
N VAL A 82 -7.01 -6.32 -9.60
CA VAL A 82 -7.56 -5.01 -9.99
C VAL A 82 -9.04 -4.90 -9.59
N ARG A 83 -9.81 -5.99 -9.76
CA ARG A 83 -11.21 -6.02 -9.34
C ARG A 83 -11.34 -5.86 -7.83
N ARG A 84 -10.53 -6.57 -7.05
CA ARG A 84 -10.53 -6.48 -5.58
C ARG A 84 -10.08 -5.09 -5.10
N LEU A 85 -9.05 -4.54 -5.72
CA LEU A 85 -8.56 -3.19 -5.48
C LEU A 85 -9.69 -2.16 -5.69
N ALA A 86 -10.40 -2.24 -6.82
CA ALA A 86 -11.49 -1.32 -7.17
C ALA A 86 -12.74 -1.50 -6.28
N ALA A 87 -12.97 -2.71 -5.75
CA ALA A 87 -14.07 -2.97 -4.83
C ALA A 87 -13.85 -2.36 -3.43
N SER A 88 -12.60 -2.09 -3.05
CA SER A 88 -12.26 -1.46 -1.77
C SER A 88 -12.29 0.06 -1.88
N SER A 89 -13.46 0.67 -1.64
CA SER A 89 -13.62 2.13 -1.66
C SER A 89 -12.69 2.84 -0.67
N ALA A 90 -12.45 2.24 0.51
CA ALA A 90 -11.50 2.74 1.49
C ALA A 90 -10.04 2.62 1.01
N GLY A 91 -9.71 1.58 0.23
CA GLY A 91 -8.38 1.38 -0.35
C GLY A 91 -8.07 2.32 -1.53
N LEU A 92 -9.07 2.67 -2.33
CA LEU A 92 -8.87 3.67 -3.40
C LEU A 92 -8.49 5.04 -2.84
N PHE A 93 -9.04 5.41 -1.67
CA PHE A 93 -8.63 6.64 -1.00
C PHE A 93 -7.15 6.62 -0.59
N THR A 94 -6.64 5.50 -0.07
CA THR A 94 -5.22 5.41 0.32
C THR A 94 -4.30 5.45 -0.89
N LEU A 95 -4.69 4.86 -2.02
CA LEU A 95 -3.98 5.04 -3.29
C LEU A 95 -3.97 6.50 -3.75
N ALA A 96 -5.09 7.22 -3.64
CA ALA A 96 -5.16 8.63 -4.02
C ALA A 96 -4.20 9.50 -3.18
N VAL A 97 -4.06 9.21 -1.88
CA VAL A 97 -3.09 9.91 -1.00
C VAL A 97 -1.66 9.74 -1.51
N CYS A 98 -1.30 8.59 -2.09
CA CYS A 98 0.03 8.35 -2.64
C CYS A 98 0.39 9.24 -3.84
N ILE A 99 -0.59 9.83 -4.54
CA ILE A 99 -0.35 10.82 -5.60
C ILE A 99 0.30 12.09 -5.04
N MET A 100 0.04 12.40 -3.76
CA MET A 100 0.64 13.52 -3.03
C MET A 100 1.89 13.13 -2.23
N SER A 101 2.40 11.91 -2.41
CA SER A 101 3.58 11.43 -1.68
C SER A 101 4.84 12.26 -1.97
N ASN A 102 5.69 12.40 -0.96
CA ASN A 102 7.01 13.02 -1.09
C ASN A 102 8.00 12.15 -1.91
N VAL A 103 7.62 10.91 -2.25
CA VAL A 103 8.43 9.99 -3.07
C VAL A 103 7.90 9.99 -4.50
N ASN A 104 8.72 10.49 -5.45
CA ASN A 104 8.36 10.54 -6.87
C ASN A 104 7.89 9.19 -7.43
N LYS A 105 8.57 8.10 -7.05
CA LYS A 105 8.23 6.75 -7.52
C LYS A 105 6.87 6.28 -6.99
N SER A 106 6.51 6.61 -5.74
CA SER A 106 5.18 6.32 -5.20
C SER A 106 4.10 7.04 -6.01
N ARG A 107 4.31 8.31 -6.34
CA ARG A 107 3.38 9.10 -7.16
C ARG A 107 3.17 8.51 -8.55
N ILE A 108 4.26 8.09 -9.20
CA ILE A 108 4.20 7.48 -10.54
C ILE A 108 3.40 6.17 -10.49
N ILE A 109 3.67 5.29 -9.52
CA ILE A 109 2.96 4.01 -9.40
C ILE A 109 1.47 4.23 -9.11
N ALA A 110 1.13 5.19 -8.24
CA ALA A 110 -0.26 5.47 -7.88
C ALA A 110 -1.12 6.01 -9.05
N LEU A 111 -0.50 6.52 -10.11
CA LEU A 111 -1.17 7.03 -11.31
C LEU A 111 -1.35 5.98 -12.43
N GLN A 112 -0.75 4.80 -12.28
CA GLN A 112 -0.84 3.69 -13.25
C GLN A 112 -2.09 2.85 -13.01
#